data_AF-A0A6I4VTK3-F1
#
_entry.id   AF-A0A6I4VTK3-F1
#
_cell.length_a   1.000
_cell.length_b   1.000
_cell.length_c   1.000
_cell.angle_alpha   90.00
_cell.angle_beta   90.00
_cell.angle_gamma   90.00
#
_symmetry.space_group_name_H-M   'P 1'
#
loop_
_entity.id
_entity.type
_entity.pdbx_description
1 polymer ?
#
loop_
_entity_poly.entity_id
_entity_poly.type
_entity_poly.pdbx_seq_one_letter_code
_entity_poly.pdbx_strand_id
1 'polypeptide(L)'
;MEDWEREVDSINWKTMLAEIDQALLDNLAAEIGFRSYENLENASGLVAEDYHICHLSDNRWAYWNPHTYTREDPLFFEDRDTVIKHIAEMFGLVDEKLEQLKLGMDEVHQSHQCEYCKYEFLPSTTTGDWDTDKYCSAECAMESVLHEMKEDFVE
;
A
#
# COMPACT_ATOMS: atom_id res chain seq x y z
N MET A 1 24.79 -43.76 -4.02
CA MET A 1 23.68 -43.00 -4.65
C MET A 1 23.29 -41.94 -3.65
N GLU A 2 24.20 -41.00 -3.37
CA GLU A 2 24.18 -40.12 -2.18
C GLU A 2 24.43 -38.64 -2.52
N ASP A 3 24.47 -38.26 -3.81
CA ASP A 3 24.74 -36.87 -4.20
C ASP A 3 23.48 -36.00 -4.34
N TRP A 4 22.30 -36.60 -4.51
CA TRP A 4 21.03 -35.87 -4.65
C TRP A 4 20.45 -35.40 -3.30
N GLU A 5 20.70 -36.12 -2.20
CA GLU A 5 20.28 -35.67 -0.85
C GLU A 5 21.05 -34.43 -0.38
N ARG A 6 22.30 -34.25 -0.83
CA ARG A 6 23.12 -33.07 -0.51
C ARG A 6 22.78 -31.83 -1.33
N GLU A 7 22.30 -31.99 -2.57
CA GLU A 7 21.83 -30.87 -3.38
C GLU A 7 20.51 -30.27 -2.84
N VAL A 8 19.60 -31.10 -2.30
CA VAL A 8 18.35 -30.60 -1.71
C VAL A 8 18.59 -29.86 -0.38
N ASP A 9 19.58 -30.28 0.42
CA ASP A 9 20.00 -29.59 1.65
C ASP A 9 20.76 -28.27 1.38
N SER A 10 21.21 -28.04 0.14
CA SER A 10 21.84 -26.77 -0.26
C SER A 10 20.84 -25.67 -0.63
N ILE A 11 19.56 -26.03 -0.79
CA ILE A 11 18.48 -25.07 -0.98
C ILE A 11 18.29 -24.36 0.36
N ASN A 12 18.66 -23.09 0.41
CA ASN A 12 18.45 -22.25 1.58
C ASN A 12 16.96 -21.93 1.70
N TRP A 13 16.20 -22.89 2.22
CA TRP A 13 14.75 -22.82 2.41
C TRP A 13 14.31 -21.56 3.15
N LYS A 14 15.15 -21.03 4.06
CA LYS A 14 14.85 -19.78 4.77
C LYS A 14 14.87 -18.56 3.85
N THR A 15 15.80 -18.50 2.90
CA THR A 15 15.87 -17.41 1.92
C THR A 15 14.72 -17.50 0.93
N MET A 16 14.41 -18.70 0.43
CA MET A 16 13.25 -18.89 -0.45
C MET A 16 11.92 -18.55 0.26
N LEU A 17 11.76 -18.93 1.52
CA LEU A 17 10.55 -18.56 2.29
C LEU A 17 10.43 -17.04 2.46
N ALA A 18 11.53 -16.35 2.80
CA ALA A 18 11.52 -14.89 2.94
C ALA A 18 11.22 -14.17 1.63
N GLU A 19 11.72 -14.69 0.49
CA GLU A 19 11.41 -14.15 -0.84
C GLU A 19 9.93 -14.36 -1.21
N ILE A 20 9.35 -15.50 -0.85
CA ILE A 20 7.92 -15.77 -1.06
C ILE A 20 7.06 -14.85 -0.19
N ASP A 21 7.43 -14.68 1.08
CA ASP A 21 6.70 -13.79 2.00
C ASP A 21 6.74 -12.34 1.49
N GLN A 22 7.90 -11.86 1.04
CA GLN A 22 8.02 -10.52 0.46
C GLN A 22 7.20 -10.38 -0.83
N ALA A 23 7.24 -11.38 -1.72
CA ALA A 23 6.44 -11.35 -2.95
C ALA A 23 4.94 -11.34 -2.68
N LEU A 24 4.47 -12.02 -1.62
CA LEU A 24 3.07 -11.96 -1.20
C LEU A 24 2.67 -10.56 -0.73
N LEU A 25 3.53 -9.90 0.05
CA LEU A 25 3.29 -8.54 0.52
C LEU A 25 3.31 -7.51 -0.62
N ASP A 26 4.20 -7.69 -1.60
CA ASP A 26 4.23 -6.82 -2.78
C ASP A 26 3.01 -7.05 -3.69
N ASN A 27 2.45 -8.27 -3.73
CA ASN A 27 1.17 -8.52 -4.41
C ASN A 27 0.01 -7.81 -3.71
N LEU A 28 -0.04 -7.86 -2.38
CA LEU A 28 -1.01 -7.10 -1.58
C LEU A 28 -0.93 -5.60 -1.88
N ALA A 29 0.28 -5.04 -1.91
CA ALA A 29 0.49 -3.64 -2.28
C ALA A 29 -0.01 -3.34 -3.69
N ALA A 30 0.34 -4.18 -4.66
CA ALA A 30 -0.09 -4.02 -6.04
C ALA A 30 -1.62 -4.09 -6.20
N GLU A 31 -2.29 -4.95 -5.44
CA GLU A 31 -3.75 -5.09 -5.44
C GLU A 31 -4.46 -3.82 -4.92
N ILE A 32 -3.92 -3.22 -3.88
CA ILE A 32 -4.46 -1.95 -3.33
C ILE A 32 -4.10 -0.76 -4.24
N GLY A 33 -3.00 -0.86 -4.99
CA GLY A 33 -2.57 0.14 -5.96
C GLY A 33 -1.25 0.82 -5.64
N PHE A 34 -0.46 0.30 -4.69
CA PHE A 34 0.86 0.79 -4.34
C PHE A 34 1.96 0.02 -5.06
N ARG A 35 3.11 0.67 -5.27
CA ARG A 35 4.25 0.07 -5.98
C ARG A 35 4.96 -1.03 -5.19
N SER A 36 5.01 -0.89 -3.87
CA SER A 36 5.67 -1.84 -2.96
C SER A 36 4.95 -1.88 -1.63
N TYR A 37 5.19 -2.96 -0.87
CA TYR A 37 4.69 -3.08 0.49
C TYR A 37 5.11 -1.90 1.39
N GLU A 38 6.37 -1.46 1.28
CA GLU A 38 6.88 -0.32 2.05
C GLU A 38 6.09 0.97 1.75
N ASN A 39 5.71 1.21 0.48
CA ASN A 39 4.89 2.38 0.15
C ASN A 39 3.48 2.28 0.72
N LEU A 40 2.87 1.09 0.68
CA LEU A 40 1.57 0.84 1.27
C LEU A 40 1.59 1.03 2.80
N GLU A 41 2.58 0.44 3.47
CA GLU A 41 2.73 0.52 4.93
C GLU A 41 2.91 1.96 5.39
N ASN A 42 3.76 2.74 4.71
CA ASN A 42 3.98 4.16 5.03
C ASN A 42 2.75 5.03 4.80
N ALA A 43 1.89 4.68 3.85
CA ALA A 43 0.64 5.40 3.58
C ALA A 43 -0.52 4.97 4.49
N SER A 44 -0.32 3.92 5.30
CA SER A 44 -1.37 3.33 6.11
C SER A 44 -1.26 3.68 7.59
N GLY A 45 -2.41 3.87 8.23
CA GLY A 45 -2.53 3.90 9.69
C GLY A 45 -2.73 2.49 10.24
N LEU A 46 -2.05 2.19 11.34
CA LEU A 46 -2.24 0.94 12.08
C LEU A 46 -3.54 1.02 12.90
N VAL A 47 -4.35 -0.03 12.82
CA VAL A 47 -5.56 -0.25 13.61
C VAL A 47 -5.22 -1.25 14.74
N ALA A 48 -6.06 -2.25 14.99
CA ALA A 48 -5.83 -3.28 15.99
C ALA A 48 -5.44 -4.60 15.32
N GLU A 49 -4.68 -5.44 16.02
CA GLU A 49 -4.29 -6.78 15.55
C GLU A 49 -3.65 -6.79 14.15
N ASP A 50 -2.75 -5.84 13.91
CA ASP A 50 -1.98 -5.69 12.66
C ASP A 50 -2.84 -5.40 11.41
N TYR A 51 -4.12 -5.06 11.60
CA TYR A 51 -4.91 -4.47 10.53
C TYR A 51 -4.49 -3.03 10.28
N HIS A 52 -4.47 -2.67 9.02
CA HIS A 52 -4.06 -1.37 8.52
C HIS A 52 -5.19 -0.76 7.71
N ILE A 53 -5.19 0.56 7.65
CA ILE A 53 -6.14 1.34 6.86
C ILE A 53 -5.42 2.44 6.09
N CYS A 54 -5.75 2.65 4.82
CA CYS A 54 -5.29 3.80 4.04
C CYS A 54 -6.44 4.44 3.27
N HIS A 55 -6.29 5.73 2.97
CA HIS A 55 -7.24 6.52 2.21
C HIS A 55 -6.69 6.76 0.81
N LEU A 56 -7.39 6.27 -0.20
CA LEU A 56 -6.91 6.23 -1.59
C LEU A 56 -7.20 7.54 -2.35
N SER A 57 -6.52 7.73 -3.49
CA SER A 57 -6.70 8.90 -4.34
C SER A 57 -8.11 9.07 -4.92
N ASP A 58 -8.86 7.97 -5.03
CA ASP A 58 -10.25 7.96 -5.50
C ASP A 58 -11.29 8.19 -4.39
N ASN A 59 -10.84 8.52 -3.17
CA ASN A 59 -11.61 8.70 -1.93
C ASN A 59 -12.14 7.41 -1.28
N ARG A 60 -11.77 6.23 -1.79
CA ARG A 60 -12.08 4.98 -1.09
C ARG A 60 -11.10 4.73 0.05
N TRP A 61 -11.54 3.94 1.02
CA TRP A 61 -10.74 3.46 2.13
C TRP A 61 -10.40 1.99 1.91
N ALA A 62 -9.13 1.63 1.99
CA ALA A 62 -8.70 0.24 1.96
C ALA A 62 -8.37 -0.24 3.38
N TYR A 63 -8.86 -1.42 3.74
CA TYR A 63 -8.63 -2.10 5.00
C TYR A 63 -8.01 -3.46 4.74
N TRP A 64 -6.86 -3.74 5.36
CA TRP A 64 -6.03 -4.88 4.99
C TRP A 64 -5.19 -5.37 6.15
N ASN A 65 -4.67 -6.60 6.05
CA ASN A 65 -3.77 -7.17 7.06
C ASN A 65 -2.72 -8.07 6.37
N PRO A 66 -1.41 -7.80 6.57
CA PRO A 66 -0.36 -8.55 5.88
C PRO A 66 -0.31 -10.02 6.30
N HIS A 67 -0.73 -10.34 7.53
CA HIS A 67 -0.70 -11.70 8.08
C HIS A 67 -1.91 -12.54 7.65
N THR A 68 -3.06 -11.92 7.37
CA THR A 68 -4.27 -12.64 6.92
C THR A 68 -4.46 -12.62 5.40
N TYR A 69 -3.67 -11.84 4.65
CA TYR A 69 -3.79 -11.71 3.19
C TYR A 69 -3.81 -13.02 2.40
N THR A 70 -3.14 -14.07 2.89
CA THR A 70 -3.20 -15.41 2.25
C THR A 70 -4.59 -16.05 2.27
N ARG A 71 -5.55 -15.50 3.03
CA ARG A 71 -6.90 -16.02 3.26
C ARG A 71 -7.99 -14.98 3.07
N GLU A 72 -7.66 -13.71 3.21
CA GLU A 72 -8.60 -12.60 3.24
C GLU A 72 -8.08 -11.49 2.32
N ASP A 73 -8.87 -11.14 1.31
CA ASP A 73 -8.54 -10.05 0.41
C ASP A 73 -8.74 -8.68 1.11
N PRO A 74 -8.05 -7.62 0.68
CA PRO A 74 -8.30 -6.26 1.12
C PRO A 74 -9.77 -5.86 0.91
N LEU A 75 -10.33 -5.16 1.89
CA LEU A 75 -11.67 -4.63 1.82
C LEU A 75 -11.62 -3.16 1.42
N PHE A 76 -12.54 -2.76 0.56
CA PHE A 76 -12.67 -1.38 0.09
C PHE A 76 -14.01 -0.79 0.51
N PHE A 77 -13.97 0.45 1.00
CA PHE A 77 -15.14 1.18 1.47
C PHE A 77 -15.22 2.55 0.80
N GLU A 78 -16.43 2.95 0.41
CA GLU A 78 -16.66 4.22 -0.29
C GLU A 78 -16.59 5.44 0.65
N ASP A 79 -16.78 5.22 1.95
CA ASP A 79 -16.87 6.30 2.91
C ASP A 79 -16.30 5.92 4.28
N ARG A 80 -15.88 6.96 5.00
CA ARG A 80 -15.25 6.86 6.32
C ARG A 80 -16.17 6.24 7.37
N ASP A 81 -17.46 6.57 7.39
CA ASP A 81 -18.37 6.10 8.43
C ASP A 81 -18.61 4.59 8.30
N THR A 82 -18.68 4.08 7.07
CA THR A 82 -18.83 2.65 6.79
C THR A 82 -17.62 1.85 7.29
N VAL A 83 -16.39 2.31 7.02
CA VAL A 83 -15.19 1.61 7.51
C VAL A 83 -15.05 1.69 9.03
N ILE A 84 -15.37 2.83 9.65
CA ILE A 84 -15.40 2.95 11.13
C ILE A 84 -16.37 1.95 11.74
N LYS A 85 -17.58 1.88 11.17
CA LYS A 85 -18.59 0.93 11.63
C LYS A 85 -18.12 -0.50 11.50
N HIS A 86 -17.50 -0.86 10.38
CA HIS A 86 -16.96 -2.19 10.14
C HIS A 86 -15.91 -2.58 11.20
N ILE A 87 -14.92 -1.71 11.44
CA ILE A 87 -13.86 -1.92 12.45
C ILE A 87 -14.47 -2.01 13.85
N ALA A 88 -15.42 -1.14 14.18
CA ALA A 88 -16.09 -1.14 15.48
C ALA A 88 -16.86 -2.44 15.73
N GLU A 89 -17.58 -2.94 14.73
CA GLU A 89 -18.28 -4.23 14.80
C GLU A 89 -17.31 -5.41 14.91
N MET A 90 -16.23 -5.41 14.15
CA MET A 90 -15.21 -6.47 14.15
C MET A 90 -14.53 -6.62 15.51
N PHE A 91 -14.10 -5.51 16.12
CA PHE A 91 -13.38 -5.52 17.39
C PHE A 91 -14.29 -5.30 18.62
N GLY A 92 -15.60 -5.16 18.43
CA GLY A 92 -16.55 -4.87 19.50
C GLY A 92 -16.23 -3.56 20.23
N LEU A 93 -15.81 -2.53 19.50
CA LEU A 93 -15.44 -1.24 20.07
C LEU A 93 -16.69 -0.50 20.54
N VAL A 94 -16.65 0.00 21.78
CA VAL A 94 -17.73 0.78 22.40
C VAL A 94 -17.16 2.04 23.04
N ASP A 95 -18.00 3.07 23.12
CA ASP A 95 -17.76 4.34 23.79
C ASP A 95 -16.39 4.98 23.43
N GLU A 96 -15.48 5.09 24.39
CA GLU A 96 -14.19 5.76 24.26
C GLU A 96 -13.30 5.18 23.15
N LYS A 97 -13.35 3.86 22.92
CA LYS A 97 -12.54 3.22 21.87
C LYS A 97 -13.03 3.57 20.47
N LEU A 98 -14.34 3.78 20.30
CA LEU A 98 -14.90 4.23 19.03
C LEU A 98 -14.48 5.66 18.71
N GLU A 99 -14.44 6.53 19.73
CA GLU A 99 -13.94 7.90 19.56
C GLU A 99 -12.43 7.92 19.27
N GLN A 100 -11.65 7.06 19.91
CA GLN A 100 -10.21 6.90 19.57
C GLN A 100 -10.00 6.43 18.13
N LEU A 101 -10.81 5.48 17.65
CA LEU A 101 -10.77 5.05 16.25
C LEU A 101 -11.07 6.21 15.31
N LYS A 102 -12.12 6.99 15.59
CA LYS A 102 -12.47 8.18 14.79
C LYS A 102 -11.30 9.15 14.73
N LEU A 103 -10.70 9.47 15.87
CA LEU A 103 -9.56 10.38 15.93
C LEU A 103 -8.35 9.84 15.16
N GLY A 104 -8.01 8.56 15.32
CA GLY A 104 -6.92 7.94 14.56
C GLY A 104 -7.17 7.97 13.05
N MET A 105 -8.42 7.83 12.62
CA MET A 105 -8.79 7.96 11.22
C MET A 105 -8.65 9.39 10.66
N ASP A 106 -8.70 10.43 11.50
CA ASP A 106 -8.42 11.80 11.05
C ASP A 106 -6.93 12.03 10.76
N GLU A 107 -6.04 11.18 11.31
CA GLU A 107 -4.60 11.25 11.08
C GLU A 107 -4.16 10.51 9.80
N VAL A 108 -5.05 9.69 9.21
CA VAL A 108 -4.78 8.97 7.97
C VAL A 108 -4.90 9.92 6.79
N HIS A 109 -3.77 10.21 6.16
CA HIS A 109 -3.69 11.12 5.03
C HIS A 109 -4.16 10.42 3.75
N GLN A 110 -4.81 11.19 2.87
CA GLN A 110 -5.18 10.70 1.54
C GLN A 110 -3.93 10.54 0.67
N SER A 111 -3.81 9.39 0.01
CA SER A 111 -2.80 9.17 -1.03
C SER A 111 -3.19 9.86 -2.33
N HIS A 112 -2.20 10.06 -3.19
CA HIS A 112 -2.35 10.58 -4.53
C HIS A 112 -1.97 9.50 -5.55
N GLN A 113 -2.57 9.56 -6.74
CA GLN A 113 -2.17 8.71 -7.85
C GLN A 113 -1.10 9.41 -8.68
N CYS A 114 0.02 8.73 -8.93
CA CYS A 114 1.09 9.26 -9.76
C CYS A 114 0.64 9.41 -11.21
N GLU A 115 0.79 10.60 -11.79
CA GLU A 115 0.34 10.87 -13.16
C GLU A 115 1.08 10.02 -14.21
N TYR A 116 2.32 9.62 -13.93
CA TYR A 116 3.12 8.77 -14.82
C TYR A 116 2.89 7.27 -14.61
N CYS A 117 3.22 6.73 -13.44
CA CYS A 117 3.21 5.28 -13.20
C CYS A 117 1.86 4.74 -12.70
N LYS A 118 0.88 5.61 -12.41
CA LYS A 118 -0.47 5.29 -11.94
C LYS A 118 -0.57 4.57 -10.58
N TYR A 119 0.54 4.40 -9.87
CA TYR A 119 0.53 3.90 -8.50
C TYR A 119 0.14 4.99 -7.49
N GLU A 120 -0.50 4.56 -6.42
CA GLU A 120 -0.76 5.34 -5.21
C GLU A 120 0.56 5.68 -4.49
N PHE A 121 0.63 6.89 -3.95
CA PHE A 121 1.74 7.34 -3.12
C PHE A 121 1.26 8.39 -2.10
N LEU A 122 1.95 8.49 -0.98
CA LEU A 122 1.70 9.57 -0.02
C LEU A 122 2.50 10.81 -0.47
N PRO A 123 1.85 11.96 -0.77
CA PRO A 123 2.56 13.16 -1.18
C PRO A 123 3.51 13.62 -0.07
N SER A 124 4.76 13.87 -0.45
CA SER A 124 5.79 14.31 0.48
C SER A 124 5.55 15.78 0.84
N THR A 125 5.62 16.12 2.14
CA THR A 125 5.58 17.52 2.60
C THR A 125 6.85 18.30 2.25
N THR A 126 7.88 17.62 1.76
CA THR A 126 9.13 18.22 1.30
C THR A 126 8.95 18.78 -0.10
N THR A 127 9.18 20.08 -0.26
CA THR A 127 9.24 20.73 -1.57
C THR A 127 10.49 20.25 -2.31
N GLY A 128 10.34 19.31 -3.24
CA GLY A 128 11.36 18.97 -4.23
C GLY A 128 11.37 19.97 -5.38
N ASP A 129 12.41 19.94 -6.21
CA ASP A 129 12.47 20.72 -7.48
C ASP A 129 11.50 20.20 -8.56
N TRP A 130 10.61 19.27 -8.21
CA TRP A 130 9.65 18.60 -9.07
C TRP A 130 8.30 18.48 -8.34
N ASP A 131 7.21 18.32 -9.09
CA ASP A 131 5.84 18.37 -8.55
C ASP A 131 5.52 17.14 -7.69
N THR A 132 5.79 17.24 -6.39
CA THR A 132 5.62 16.18 -5.38
C THR A 132 4.17 15.84 -5.07
N ASP A 133 3.22 16.64 -5.58
CA ASP A 133 1.79 16.35 -5.46
C ASP A 133 1.28 15.48 -6.61
N LYS A 134 2.00 15.46 -7.74
CA LYS A 134 1.60 14.73 -8.96
C LYS A 134 2.38 13.45 -9.23
N TYR A 135 3.63 13.40 -8.78
CA TYR A 135 4.52 12.29 -9.08
C TYR A 135 5.01 11.62 -7.80
N CYS A 136 5.25 10.31 -7.86
CA CYS A 136 5.80 9.58 -6.71
C CYS A 136 7.33 9.70 -6.60
N SER A 137 8.02 10.13 -7.66
CA SER A 137 9.47 10.33 -7.67
C SER A 137 9.92 11.35 -8.72
N ALA A 138 11.14 11.87 -8.54
CA ALA A 138 11.80 12.72 -9.53
C ALA A 138 11.96 12.02 -10.89
N GLU A 139 12.18 10.70 -10.90
CA GLU A 139 12.25 9.95 -12.15
C GLU A 139 10.91 9.93 -12.87
N CYS A 140 9.79 9.73 -12.15
CA CYS A 140 8.46 9.76 -12.75
C CYS A 140 8.12 11.14 -13.33
N ALA A 141 8.50 12.21 -12.62
CA ALA A 141 8.32 13.58 -13.12
C ALA A 141 9.14 13.84 -14.39
N MET A 142 10.40 13.40 -14.43
CA MET A 142 11.29 13.56 -15.58
C MET A 142 10.81 12.75 -16.80
N GLU A 143 10.42 11.49 -16.59
CA GLU A 143 9.92 10.61 -17.66
C GLU A 143 8.61 11.13 -18.25
N SER A 144 7.72 11.71 -17.43
CA SER A 144 6.48 12.34 -17.94
C SER A 144 6.79 13.45 -18.95
N VAL A 145 7.72 14.35 -18.62
CA VAL A 145 8.15 15.43 -19.53
C VAL A 145 8.81 14.88 -20.79
N LEU A 146 9.67 13.87 -20.67
CA LEU A 146 10.32 13.23 -21.82
C LEU A 146 9.32 12.51 -22.73
N HIS A 147 8.23 11.98 -22.17
CA HIS A 147 7.18 11.32 -22.93
C HIS A 147 6.35 12.35 -23.72
N GLU A 148 5.89 13.42 -23.07
CA GLU A 148 5.16 14.52 -23.71
C GLU A 148 5.97 15.11 -24.88
N MET A 149 7.26 15.38 -24.67
CA MET A 149 8.12 15.88 -25.75
C MET A 149 8.24 14.91 -26.92
N LYS A 150 8.25 13.59 -26.69
CA LYS A 150 8.32 12.60 -27.78
C LYS A 150 7.02 12.52 -28.55
N GLU A 151 5.88 12.65 -27.89
CA GLU A 151 4.58 12.69 -28.57
C GLU A 151 4.46 13.93 -29.47
N ASP A 152 4.97 15.09 -29.00
CA ASP A 152 5.02 16.34 -29.78
C ASP A 152 5.91 16.26 -31.04
N PHE A 153 6.87 15.33 -31.11
CA PHE A 153 7.72 15.13 -32.30
C PHE A 153 7.11 14.15 -33.33
N VAL A 154 6.00 13.48 -33.00
CA VAL A 154 5.36 12.46 -33.84
C VAL A 154 4.05 12.96 -34.47
N GLU A 155 3.60 14.19 -34.14
CA GLU A 155 2.53 14.91 -34.85
C GLU A 155 3.01 15.69 -36.09
#